data_AF-A0A1U7TDU0-F1
#
_entry.id   AF-A0A1U7TDU0-F1
#
_cell.length_a   1.000
_cell.length_b   1.000
_cell.length_c   1.000
_cell.angle_alpha   90.00
_cell.angle_beta   90.00
_cell.angle_gamma   90.00
#
_symmetry.space_group_name_H-M   'P 1'
#
loop_
_entity.id
_entity.type
_entity.pdbx_description
1 polymer ?
#
loop_
_entity_poly.entity_id
_entity_poly.type
_entity_poly.pdbx_seq_one_letter_code
_entity_poly.pdbx_strand_id
1 'polypeptide(L)'
;MVLNIGMWEQTFQELIQEEKPWVHWTLKLDGKLQLDYLAKGWKQYQQRAFGWFRCSSCQRSWASAQVQILCHMYCEHCMSQGQVRMRLFAQRCQKCSRSQYEMPEFFPDSTMRILNNLVQHILKTYHGGSRRKFKEMPVLLEVPLEGSHDMANCEACALGYCMQALESCVTKPSKSPLFYLKIGRSSPQIGDVLYVQNQARNQLSEAKQAKWDGSEGSGTCCCQDPLICVFILLFLFFIIVKCFSLE
;
A
#
# COMPACT_ATOMS: atom_id res chain seq x y z
N MET A 1 -5.95 1.45 23.71
CA MET A 1 -4.74 0.64 23.86
C MET A 1 -3.65 1.29 23.03
N VAL A 2 -2.52 1.70 23.63
CA VAL A 2 -1.48 2.43 22.88
C VAL A 2 -0.90 1.52 21.79
N LEU A 3 -0.69 2.05 20.59
CA LEU A 3 -0.08 1.36 19.47
C LEU A 3 1.31 0.82 19.86
N ASN A 4 1.45 -0.50 19.97
CA ASN A 4 2.70 -1.14 20.38
C ASN A 4 3.62 -1.36 19.17
N ILE A 5 4.54 -0.42 18.94
CA ILE A 5 5.47 -0.45 17.81
C ILE A 5 6.37 -1.69 17.85
N GLY A 6 6.87 -2.08 19.03
CA GLY A 6 7.73 -3.25 19.19
C GLY A 6 7.05 -4.56 18.76
N MET A 7 5.75 -4.70 19.04
CA MET A 7 4.95 -5.84 18.56
C MET A 7 4.85 -5.86 17.03
N TRP A 8 4.62 -4.70 16.39
CA TRP A 8 4.54 -4.59 14.93
C TRP A 8 5.89 -4.93 14.26
N GLU A 9 6.99 -4.42 14.81
CA GLU A 9 8.33 -4.73 14.34
C GLU A 9 8.66 -6.22 14.49
N GLN A 10 8.35 -6.82 15.65
CA GLN A 10 8.56 -8.24 15.92
C GLN A 10 7.74 -9.14 14.98
N THR A 11 6.42 -8.96 14.88
CA THR A 11 5.58 -9.79 14.00
C THR A 11 5.99 -9.63 12.53
N PHE A 12 6.44 -8.45 12.12
CA PHE A 12 7.00 -8.25 10.79
C PHE A 12 8.32 -9.04 10.58
N GLN A 13 9.22 -9.06 11.58
CA GLN A 13 10.43 -9.89 11.54
C GLN A 13 10.08 -11.37 11.38
N GLU A 14 9.20 -11.89 12.22
CA GLU A 14 8.82 -13.32 12.21
C GLU A 14 8.32 -13.75 10.82
N LEU A 15 7.39 -12.98 10.24
CA LEU A 15 6.81 -13.27 8.92
C LEU A 15 7.81 -13.17 7.76
N ILE A 16 8.70 -12.17 7.74
CA ILE A 16 9.66 -12.00 6.64
C ILE A 16 10.84 -12.97 6.75
N GLN A 17 11.24 -13.37 7.97
CA GLN A 17 12.30 -14.35 8.20
C GLN A 17 11.86 -15.77 7.81
N GLU A 18 10.59 -16.14 7.98
CA GLU A 18 10.06 -17.42 7.49
C GLU A 18 10.21 -17.56 5.96
N GLU A 19 9.94 -16.48 5.22
CA GLU A 19 10.00 -16.47 3.75
C GLU A 19 11.40 -16.15 3.19
N LYS A 20 12.25 -15.42 3.93
CA LYS A 20 13.60 -14.94 3.51
C LYS A 20 14.60 -14.85 4.68
N PRO A 21 15.06 -15.98 5.25
CA PRO A 21 15.94 -15.97 6.43
C PRO A 21 17.36 -15.42 6.18
N TRP A 22 17.72 -15.17 4.92
CA TRP A 22 19.02 -14.59 4.50
C TRP A 22 18.94 -13.10 4.16
N VAL A 23 17.80 -12.41 4.36
CA VAL A 23 17.68 -10.96 4.17
C VAL A 23 17.13 -10.31 5.43
N HIS A 24 17.92 -9.45 6.08
CA HIS A 24 17.45 -8.72 7.26
C HIS A 24 16.63 -7.50 6.85
N TRP A 25 15.31 -7.63 6.94
CA TRP A 25 14.39 -6.52 6.78
C TRP A 25 14.18 -5.79 8.12
N THR A 26 13.86 -4.51 8.08
CA THR A 26 13.41 -3.73 9.26
C THR A 26 12.10 -3.02 8.94
N LEU A 27 11.27 -2.78 9.95
CA LEU A 27 10.07 -1.93 9.86
C LEU A 27 10.21 -0.80 10.86
N LYS A 28 9.79 0.40 10.49
CA LYS A 28 9.69 1.57 11.39
C LYS A 28 8.45 2.38 11.05
N LEU A 29 7.79 2.92 12.07
CA LEU A 29 6.70 3.87 11.83
C LEU A 29 7.23 5.27 11.56
N ASP A 30 6.69 5.92 10.52
CA ASP A 30 7.03 7.28 10.10
C ASP A 30 5.75 8.08 9.85
N GLY A 31 5.31 8.84 10.85
CA GLY A 31 4.13 9.71 10.74
C GLY A 31 4.26 10.87 9.73
N LYS A 32 5.44 11.08 9.14
CA LYS A 32 5.70 12.13 8.16
C LYS A 32 5.76 11.60 6.72
N LEU A 33 5.67 10.29 6.52
CA LEU A 33 5.72 9.67 5.18
C LEU A 33 4.67 10.28 4.24
N GLN A 34 5.10 10.70 3.05
CA GLN A 34 4.25 11.30 2.02
C GLN A 34 4.15 10.37 0.81
N LEU A 35 3.04 10.47 0.10
CA LEU A 35 2.84 9.78 -1.16
C LEU A 35 3.81 10.28 -2.23
N ASP A 36 4.33 9.36 -3.05
CA ASP A 36 5.09 9.58 -4.30
C ASP A 36 6.38 10.41 -4.17
N TYR A 37 6.65 10.99 -3.00
CA TYR A 37 7.94 11.55 -2.61
C TYR A 37 8.90 10.40 -2.21
N LEU A 38 9.34 9.65 -3.21
CA LEU A 38 10.26 8.52 -3.06
C LEU A 38 11.69 8.93 -3.38
N ALA A 39 12.62 8.62 -2.48
CA ALA A 39 14.04 8.62 -2.83
C ALA A 39 14.35 7.52 -3.86
N LYS A 40 15.38 7.71 -4.68
CA LYS A 40 15.76 6.77 -5.75
C LYS A 40 15.91 5.34 -5.19
N GLY A 41 15.29 4.37 -5.84
CA GLY A 41 15.33 2.95 -5.46
C GLY A 41 14.22 2.50 -4.48
N TRP A 42 13.57 3.43 -3.78
CA TRP A 42 12.42 3.12 -2.93
C TRP A 42 11.20 2.74 -3.78
N LYS A 43 10.33 1.89 -3.22
CA LYS A 43 9.07 1.42 -3.79
C LYS A 43 7.94 1.72 -2.82
N GLN A 44 6.75 1.99 -3.34
CA GLN A 44 5.58 2.34 -2.54
C GLN A 44 4.54 1.22 -2.59
N TYR A 45 3.93 0.94 -1.44
CA TYR A 45 2.76 0.09 -1.30
C TYR A 45 1.72 0.81 -0.44
N GLN A 46 0.46 0.67 -0.82
CA GLN A 46 -0.68 1.14 -0.04
C GLN A 46 -1.59 -0.04 0.25
N GLN A 47 -2.15 -0.07 1.46
CA GLN A 47 -3.23 -0.98 1.81
C GLN A 47 -4.28 -0.30 2.67
N ARG A 48 -5.42 -0.97 2.82
CA ARG A 48 -6.50 -0.55 3.72
C ARG A 48 -6.64 -1.56 4.84
N ALA A 49 -7.06 -1.09 6.00
CA ALA A 49 -7.31 -1.93 7.15
C ALA A 49 -8.59 -1.52 7.89
N PHE A 50 -9.14 -2.49 8.60
CA PHE A 50 -10.12 -2.25 9.65
C PHE A 50 -9.37 -1.87 10.92
N GLY A 51 -9.74 -0.75 11.55
CA GLY A 51 -9.10 -0.28 12.78
C GLY A 51 -10.04 0.56 13.64
N TRP A 52 -9.71 0.60 14.93
CA TRP A 52 -10.43 1.35 15.96
C TRP A 52 -9.74 2.68 16.24
N PHE A 53 -10.50 3.60 16.81
CA PHE A 53 -10.02 4.89 17.26
C PHE A 53 -10.65 5.19 18.60
N ARG A 54 -9.95 5.95 19.45
CA ARG A 54 -10.46 6.43 20.74
C ARG A 54 -10.10 7.89 20.91
N CYS A 55 -11.11 8.73 21.15
CA CYS A 55 -10.88 10.15 21.37
C CYS A 55 -10.23 10.39 22.73
N SER A 56 -9.04 10.97 22.72
CA SER A 56 -8.33 11.48 23.91
C SER A 56 -9.20 12.43 24.75
N SER A 57 -9.99 13.30 24.10
CA SER A 57 -10.78 14.34 24.76
C SER A 57 -12.10 13.83 25.34
N CYS A 58 -12.92 13.10 24.56
CA CYS A 58 -14.27 12.69 24.99
C CYS A 58 -14.42 11.19 25.27
N GLN A 59 -13.33 10.41 25.15
CA GLN A 59 -13.28 8.96 25.42
C GLN A 59 -14.20 8.08 24.55
N ARG A 60 -14.96 8.66 23.60
CA ARG A 60 -15.71 7.91 22.59
C ARG A 60 -14.75 7.10 21.72
N SER A 61 -15.05 5.82 21.53
CA SER A 61 -14.44 4.98 20.51
C SER A 61 -15.31 4.88 19.26
N TRP A 62 -14.68 4.65 18.10
CA TRP A 62 -15.33 4.32 16.84
C TRP A 62 -14.41 3.41 16.01
N ALA A 63 -14.92 2.82 14.94
CA ALA A 63 -14.16 1.97 14.02
C ALA A 63 -14.30 2.45 12.57
N SER A 64 -13.36 2.03 11.72
CA SER A 64 -13.32 2.35 10.29
C SER A 64 -12.77 1.15 9.51
N ALA A 65 -13.45 0.76 8.43
CA ALA A 65 -12.96 -0.24 7.47
C ALA A 65 -11.95 0.33 6.45
N GLN A 66 -11.65 1.62 6.51
CA GLN A 66 -10.85 2.34 5.51
C GLN A 66 -9.71 3.14 6.17
N VAL A 67 -9.09 2.58 7.20
CA VAL A 67 -7.80 3.10 7.69
C VAL A 67 -6.78 2.89 6.58
N GLN A 68 -6.27 3.97 5.99
CA GLN A 68 -5.22 3.86 4.98
C GLN A 68 -3.88 3.57 5.67
N ILE A 69 -3.04 2.82 4.99
CA ILE A 69 -1.68 2.50 5.40
C ILE A 69 -0.77 2.71 4.19
N LEU A 70 0.27 3.53 4.35
CA LEU A 70 1.28 3.80 3.33
C LEU A 70 2.61 3.20 3.78
N CYS A 71 3.22 2.40 2.91
CA CYS A 71 4.53 1.79 3.13
C CYS A 71 5.49 2.25 2.03
N HIS A 72 6.66 2.77 2.43
CA HIS A 72 7.82 2.95 1.56
C HIS A 72 8.83 1.85 1.90
N MET A 73 9.27 1.12 0.88
CA MET A 73 10.14 -0.06 1.01
C MET A 73 11.41 0.17 0.21
N TYR A 74 12.55 -0.31 0.72
CA TYR A 74 13.83 -0.31 0.03
C TYR A 74 14.56 -1.62 0.32
N CYS A 75 15.26 -2.16 -0.68
CA CYS A 75 16.09 -3.36 -0.54
C CYS A 75 17.46 -3.09 -1.14
N GLU A 76 18.49 -3.33 -0.33
CA GLU A 76 19.90 -3.21 -0.71
C GLU A 76 20.47 -4.62 -0.89
N HIS A 77 20.34 -5.15 -2.11
CA HIS A 77 20.64 -6.55 -2.43
C HIS A 77 22.09 -6.96 -2.13
N CYS A 78 23.05 -6.04 -2.24
CA CYS A 78 24.47 -6.30 -1.93
C CYS A 78 24.76 -6.43 -0.44
N MET A 79 23.93 -5.84 0.43
CA MET A 79 24.08 -5.94 1.89
C MET A 79 23.12 -6.96 2.52
N SER A 80 22.26 -7.61 1.71
CA SER A 80 21.16 -8.45 2.19
C SER A 80 20.28 -7.74 3.24
N GLN A 81 20.05 -6.44 3.06
CA GLN A 81 19.27 -5.60 3.98
C GLN A 81 18.05 -5.00 3.30
N GLY A 82 16.95 -4.92 4.05
CA GLY A 82 15.71 -4.28 3.63
C GLY A 82 15.17 -3.34 4.69
N GLN A 83 14.44 -2.32 4.26
CA GLN A 83 13.86 -1.30 5.13
C GLN A 83 12.42 -1.01 4.70
N VAL A 84 11.52 -0.91 5.67
CA VAL A 84 10.15 -0.44 5.50
C VAL A 84 9.93 0.76 6.43
N ARG A 85 9.45 1.86 5.87
CA ARG A 85 8.83 2.96 6.61
C ARG A 85 7.33 2.89 6.40
N MET A 86 6.56 2.92 7.47
CA MET A 86 5.11 2.77 7.43
C MET A 86 4.41 3.95 8.11
N ARG A 87 3.40 4.52 7.45
CA ARG A 87 2.48 5.49 8.03
C ARG A 87 1.08 4.88 8.14
N LEU A 88 0.53 4.94 9.34
CA LEU A 88 -0.86 4.64 9.64
C LEU A 88 -1.62 5.97 9.68
N PHE A 89 -2.71 6.10 8.92
CA PHE A 89 -3.46 7.36 8.86
C PHE A 89 -4.53 7.45 9.95
N ALA A 90 -4.57 8.61 10.59
CA ALA A 90 -5.39 8.91 11.75
C ALA A 90 -6.80 9.40 11.39
N GLN A 91 -7.68 9.50 12.40
CA GLN A 91 -9.02 10.08 12.26
C GLN A 91 -9.34 11.06 13.40
N ARG A 92 -10.09 12.12 13.08
CA ARG A 92 -10.67 13.05 14.05
C ARG A 92 -11.93 12.48 14.68
N CYS A 93 -12.24 12.94 15.89
CA CYS A 93 -13.48 12.57 16.55
C CYS A 93 -14.65 13.44 16.06
N GLN A 94 -15.62 12.79 15.40
CA GLN A 94 -16.87 13.38 14.89
C GLN A 94 -17.64 14.27 15.90
N LYS A 95 -17.55 14.00 17.21
CA LYS A 95 -18.30 14.72 18.24
C LYS A 95 -17.58 15.98 18.75
N CYS A 96 -16.26 16.02 18.66
CA CYS A 96 -15.44 17.05 19.28
C CYS A 96 -15.04 18.10 18.25
N SER A 97 -15.51 19.33 18.44
CA SER A 97 -15.03 20.50 17.70
C SER A 97 -13.52 20.68 17.89
N ARG A 98 -12.78 20.86 16.79
CA ARG A 98 -11.31 20.98 16.79
C ARG A 98 -10.56 19.79 17.41
N SER A 99 -11.09 18.58 17.30
CA SER A 99 -10.35 17.37 17.70
C SER A 99 -9.04 17.20 16.93
N GLN A 100 -8.04 16.68 17.62
CA GLN A 100 -6.81 16.20 17.00
C GLN A 100 -7.05 14.91 16.21
N TYR A 101 -6.09 14.55 15.37
CA TYR A 101 -6.06 13.27 14.68
C TYR A 101 -5.61 12.18 15.67
N GLU A 102 -6.51 11.24 15.97
CA GLU A 102 -6.23 10.09 16.84
C GLU A 102 -5.69 8.93 15.98
N MET A 103 -4.63 8.28 16.45
CA MET A 103 -4.02 7.14 15.75
C MET A 103 -4.94 5.92 15.79
N PRO A 104 -4.92 5.06 14.75
CA PRO A 104 -5.66 3.80 14.77
C PRO A 104 -5.06 2.80 15.76
N GLU A 105 -5.95 2.08 16.44
CA GLU A 105 -5.67 0.87 17.21
C GLU A 105 -6.12 -0.36 16.40
N PHE A 106 -5.30 -1.42 16.40
CA PHE A 106 -5.57 -2.66 15.67
C PHE A 106 -5.50 -3.85 16.63
N PHE A 107 -6.43 -4.80 16.48
CA PHE A 107 -6.30 -6.09 17.15
C PHE A 107 -5.16 -6.93 16.54
N PRO A 108 -4.67 -7.96 17.26
CA PRO A 108 -3.59 -8.83 16.76
C PRO A 108 -3.88 -9.46 15.39
N ASP A 109 -5.08 -9.98 15.16
CA ASP A 109 -5.49 -10.56 13.87
C ASP A 109 -5.41 -9.56 12.71
N SER A 110 -5.87 -8.33 12.93
CA SER A 110 -5.83 -7.27 11.93
C SER A 110 -4.39 -6.79 11.69
N THR A 111 -3.57 -6.68 12.74
CA THR A 111 -2.12 -6.43 12.64
C THR A 111 -1.43 -7.52 11.81
N MET A 112 -1.71 -8.80 12.10
CA MET A 112 -1.16 -9.95 11.40
C MET A 112 -1.50 -9.94 9.90
N ARG A 113 -2.73 -9.58 9.52
CA ARG A 113 -3.15 -9.44 8.11
C ARG A 113 -2.42 -8.29 7.40
N ILE A 114 -2.31 -7.13 8.04
CA ILE A 114 -1.62 -5.95 7.51
C ILE A 114 -0.15 -6.26 7.21
N LEU A 115 0.53 -6.94 8.15
CA LEU A 115 1.93 -7.30 8.02
C LEU A 115 2.16 -8.43 7.00
N ASN A 116 1.28 -9.44 6.95
CA ASN A 116 1.32 -10.47 5.90
C ASN A 116 1.17 -9.88 4.49
N ASN A 117 0.20 -8.98 4.30
CA ASN A 117 -0.01 -8.28 3.04
C ASN A 117 1.25 -7.51 2.60
N LEU A 118 1.91 -6.81 3.53
CA LEU A 118 3.18 -6.12 3.30
C LEU A 118 4.32 -7.10 2.94
N VAL A 119 4.50 -8.18 3.70
CA VAL A 119 5.54 -9.19 3.43
C VAL A 119 5.37 -9.80 2.04
N GLN A 120 4.16 -10.23 1.70
CA GLN A 120 3.88 -10.80 0.38
C GLN A 120 4.06 -9.77 -0.76
N HIS A 121 3.78 -8.48 -0.51
CA HIS A 121 4.08 -7.40 -1.45
C HIS A 121 5.61 -7.20 -1.65
N ILE A 122 6.40 -7.26 -0.58
CA ILE A 122 7.87 -7.20 -0.63
C ILE A 122 8.42 -8.38 -1.45
N LEU A 123 7.97 -9.60 -1.17
CA LEU A 123 8.37 -10.81 -1.88
C LEU A 123 8.07 -10.73 -3.39
N LYS A 124 6.88 -10.22 -3.75
CA LYS A 124 6.50 -9.96 -5.14
C LYS A 124 7.41 -8.92 -5.80
N THR A 125 7.72 -7.83 -5.09
CA THR A 125 8.41 -6.65 -5.65
C THR A 125 9.91 -6.84 -5.81
N TYR A 126 10.58 -7.45 -4.83
CA TYR A 126 12.04 -7.55 -4.78
C TYR A 126 12.59 -8.96 -5.03
N HIS A 127 11.76 -10.01 -4.92
CA HIS A 127 12.24 -11.39 -5.00
C HIS A 127 11.69 -12.19 -6.17
N GLY A 128 10.70 -11.69 -6.91
CA GLY A 128 10.35 -12.04 -8.31
C GLY A 128 9.95 -13.49 -8.66
N GLY A 129 10.31 -14.48 -7.83
CA GLY A 129 10.19 -15.91 -8.11
C GLY A 129 8.98 -16.59 -7.47
N SER A 130 8.13 -15.85 -6.75
CA SER A 130 6.89 -16.41 -6.22
C SER A 130 5.90 -16.65 -7.37
N ARG A 131 5.82 -17.90 -7.83
CA ARG A 131 4.77 -18.37 -8.76
C ARG A 131 3.37 -18.39 -8.10
N ARG A 132 3.27 -18.15 -6.79
CA ARG A 132 1.99 -18.01 -6.09
C ARG A 132 1.34 -16.69 -6.52
N LYS A 133 0.09 -16.76 -6.99
CA LYS A 133 -0.70 -15.55 -7.27
C LYS A 133 -0.98 -14.84 -5.95
N PHE A 134 -0.26 -13.76 -5.67
CA PHE A 134 -0.58 -12.89 -4.53
C PHE A 134 -1.98 -12.28 -4.73
N LYS A 135 -2.89 -12.65 -3.85
CA LYS A 135 -4.15 -11.94 -3.63
C LYS A 135 -4.05 -11.34 -2.23
N GLU A 136 -4.09 -10.02 -2.17
CA GLU A 136 -4.12 -9.28 -0.91
C GLU A 136 -5.26 -9.79 -0.04
N MET A 137 -4.98 -10.08 1.23
CA MET A 137 -5.98 -10.55 2.18
C MET A 137 -7.03 -9.44 2.34
N PRO A 138 -8.33 -9.74 2.11
CA PRO A 138 -9.35 -8.71 2.19
C PRO A 138 -9.46 -8.17 3.62
N VAL A 139 -9.79 -6.89 3.72
CA VAL A 139 -10.17 -6.28 4.99
C VAL A 139 -11.38 -7.03 5.54
N LEU A 140 -11.23 -7.65 6.71
CA LEU A 140 -12.34 -8.23 7.45
C LEU A 140 -12.86 -7.22 8.46
N LEU A 141 -14.18 -7.08 8.53
CA LEU A 141 -14.83 -6.24 9.53
C LEU A 141 -14.91 -7.02 10.84
N GLU A 142 -14.46 -6.43 11.94
CA GLU A 142 -14.58 -7.02 13.28
C GLU A 142 -15.95 -6.71 13.90
N VAL A 143 -16.57 -5.59 13.51
CA VAL A 143 -17.97 -5.26 13.82
C VAL A 143 -18.71 -4.78 12.57
N PRO A 144 -20.05 -4.93 12.50
CA PRO A 144 -20.85 -4.29 11.46
C PRO A 144 -20.62 -2.76 11.48
N LEU A 145 -20.36 -2.19 10.30
CA LEU A 145 -20.29 -0.74 10.11
C LEU A 145 -21.39 -0.31 9.16
N GLU A 146 -22.12 0.73 9.56
CA GLU A 146 -23.15 1.37 8.75
C GLU A 146 -22.65 2.73 8.24
N GLY A 147 -23.13 3.13 7.06
CA GLY A 147 -22.81 4.42 6.45
C GLY A 147 -21.59 4.41 5.52
N SER A 148 -21.27 5.60 5.01
CA SER A 148 -20.14 5.84 4.12
C SER A 148 -18.85 6.14 4.89
N HIS A 149 -17.71 6.10 4.18
CA HIS A 149 -16.44 6.52 4.76
C HIS A 149 -16.49 7.99 5.21
N ASP A 150 -16.10 8.26 6.46
CA ASP A 150 -16.03 9.62 6.99
C ASP A 150 -14.83 10.39 6.42
N MET A 151 -15.04 10.93 5.22
CA MET A 151 -14.02 11.70 4.50
C MET A 151 -13.63 13.00 5.20
N ALA A 152 -14.55 13.60 5.97
CA ALA A 152 -14.32 14.87 6.64
C ALA A 152 -13.36 14.74 7.83
N ASN A 153 -13.42 13.61 8.54
CA ASN A 153 -12.57 13.35 9.70
C ASN A 153 -11.33 12.49 9.40
N CYS A 154 -11.18 11.92 8.20
CA CYS A 154 -10.04 11.10 7.84
C CYS A 154 -8.81 11.91 7.41
N GLU A 155 -7.65 11.66 8.03
CA GLU A 155 -6.38 12.30 7.68
C GLU A 155 -5.97 12.00 6.22
N ALA A 156 -6.13 10.74 5.79
CA ALA A 156 -5.82 10.34 4.43
C ALA A 156 -6.72 10.99 3.38
N CYS A 157 -7.99 11.30 3.71
CA CYS A 157 -8.85 12.10 2.82
C CYS A 157 -8.39 13.55 2.73
N ALA A 158 -8.02 14.17 3.87
CA ALA A 158 -7.48 15.54 3.89
C ALA A 158 -6.17 15.70 3.10
N LEU A 159 -5.44 14.60 2.87
CA LEU A 159 -4.22 14.53 2.06
C LEU A 159 -4.45 13.92 0.65
N GLY A 160 -5.69 13.61 0.28
CA GLY A 160 -6.07 13.09 -1.05
C GLY A 160 -5.89 11.58 -1.28
N TYR A 161 -5.26 10.85 -0.35
CA TYR A 161 -4.84 9.46 -0.54
C TYR A 161 -5.99 8.45 -0.68
N CYS A 162 -7.15 8.68 -0.03
CA CYS A 162 -8.29 7.77 -0.16
C CYS A 162 -8.87 7.70 -1.58
N MET A 163 -8.69 8.75 -2.40
CA MET A 163 -9.30 8.86 -3.73
C MET A 163 -8.48 8.17 -4.83
N GLN A 164 -7.16 8.13 -4.71
CA GLN A 164 -6.27 7.54 -5.72
C GLN A 164 -6.45 6.02 -5.84
N ALA A 165 -6.75 5.35 -4.73
CA ALA A 165 -7.08 3.92 -4.72
C ALA A 165 -8.43 3.56 -5.38
N LEU A 166 -9.15 4.53 -5.97
CA LEU A 166 -10.30 4.25 -6.84
C LEU A 166 -9.86 3.88 -8.27
N GLU A 167 -8.75 4.44 -8.77
CA GLU A 167 -8.30 4.23 -10.15
C GLU A 167 -7.80 2.80 -10.41
N SER A 168 -7.23 2.15 -9.39
CA SER A 168 -6.82 0.73 -9.44
C SER A 168 -7.99 -0.27 -9.38
N CYS A 169 -9.23 0.20 -9.15
CA CYS A 169 -10.40 -0.65 -8.94
C CYS A 169 -11.56 -0.43 -9.93
N VAL A 170 -11.40 0.37 -11.00
CA VAL A 170 -12.43 0.48 -12.06
C VAL A 170 -12.38 -0.71 -13.04
N THR A 171 -12.59 -1.92 -12.52
CA THR A 171 -12.96 -3.06 -13.37
C THR A 171 -14.47 -3.11 -13.52
N LYS A 172 -14.99 -2.41 -14.55
CA LYS A 172 -16.36 -2.43 -15.13
C LYS A 172 -17.56 -2.49 -14.15
N PRO A 173 -18.55 -1.58 -14.25
CA PRO A 173 -19.75 -1.66 -13.43
C PRO A 173 -20.47 -3.00 -13.64
N SER A 174 -20.68 -3.76 -12.56
CA SER A 174 -21.46 -5.00 -12.61
C SER A 174 -22.92 -4.66 -12.89
N LYS A 175 -23.47 -5.24 -13.97
CA LYS A 175 -24.91 -5.16 -14.27
C LYS A 175 -25.69 -6.09 -13.34
N SER A 176 -26.01 -5.62 -12.14
CA SER A 176 -27.03 -6.22 -11.27
C SER A 176 -28.24 -5.29 -11.16
N PRO A 177 -29.49 -5.77 -11.33
CA PRO A 177 -30.66 -4.88 -11.38
C PRO A 177 -30.97 -4.29 -10.01
N LEU A 178 -31.20 -2.98 -9.96
CA LEU A 178 -31.82 -2.32 -8.80
C LEU A 178 -33.26 -2.80 -8.68
N PHE A 179 -33.58 -3.54 -7.61
CA PHE A 179 -34.96 -3.85 -7.24
C PHE A 179 -35.63 -2.60 -6.68
N TYR A 180 -36.29 -1.84 -7.54
CA TYR A 180 -37.11 -0.70 -7.13
C TYR A 180 -38.45 -1.21 -6.56
N LEU A 181 -38.67 -1.01 -5.26
CA LEU A 181 -39.95 -1.26 -4.60
C LEU A 181 -41.03 -0.35 -5.20
N LYS A 182 -41.90 -0.93 -6.03
CA LYS A 182 -42.98 -0.20 -6.72
C LYS A 182 -44.29 -0.34 -5.94
N ILE A 183 -44.55 0.63 -5.07
CA ILE A 183 -45.86 0.82 -4.43
C ILE A 183 -46.91 1.18 -5.51
N GLY A 184 -48.18 0.84 -5.25
CA GLY A 184 -49.25 0.71 -6.24
C GLY A 184 -49.62 1.97 -7.04
N ARG A 185 -50.28 1.73 -8.18
CA ARG A 185 -50.73 2.73 -9.16
C ARG A 185 -51.88 3.61 -8.64
N SER A 186 -51.85 4.86 -9.06
CA SER A 186 -53.02 5.56 -9.63
C SER A 186 -52.57 6.40 -10.85
N SER A 187 -53.45 6.48 -11.86
CA SER A 187 -53.33 7.21 -13.15
C SER A 187 -54.49 8.23 -13.20
N PRO A 188 -54.56 9.27 -14.10
CA PRO A 188 -53.97 9.39 -15.44
C PRO A 188 -53.40 10.83 -15.72
N GLN A 189 -53.21 11.42 -16.91
CA GLN A 189 -53.31 11.06 -18.36
C GLN A 189 -52.51 12.10 -19.22
N ILE A 190 -52.22 11.79 -20.50
CA ILE A 190 -51.82 12.74 -21.60
C ILE A 190 -50.42 13.40 -21.43
N GLY A 191 -49.56 13.62 -22.44
CA GLY A 191 -49.58 13.30 -23.88
C GLY A 191 -48.24 13.69 -24.58
N ASP A 192 -48.14 13.38 -25.89
CA ASP A 192 -47.18 13.83 -26.93
C ASP A 192 -45.65 13.63 -26.88
N VAL A 193 -45.20 12.69 -27.73
CA VAL A 193 -44.28 12.83 -28.89
C VAL A 193 -43.14 13.88 -28.82
N LEU A 194 -41.88 13.42 -28.85
CA LEU A 194 -40.94 13.68 -29.96
C LEU A 194 -39.64 12.85 -29.88
N TYR A 195 -39.12 12.46 -31.05
CA TYR A 195 -37.89 11.69 -31.24
C TYR A 195 -36.74 12.62 -31.63
N VAL A 196 -35.63 12.63 -30.90
CA VAL A 196 -34.34 13.15 -31.41
C VAL A 196 -33.21 12.20 -31.04
N GLN A 197 -32.81 11.40 -32.01
CA GLN A 197 -31.54 10.72 -32.07
C GLN A 197 -30.46 11.76 -32.44
N ASN A 198 -29.37 11.86 -31.67
CA ASN A 198 -28.20 12.64 -32.08
C ASN A 198 -26.91 11.86 -31.83
N GLN A 199 -26.26 11.50 -32.93
CA GLN A 199 -24.97 10.82 -32.98
C GLN A 199 -23.95 11.82 -33.50
N ALA A 200 -23.00 12.25 -32.67
CA ALA A 200 -21.93 13.15 -33.07
C ALA A 200 -20.57 12.44 -32.95
N ARG A 201 -19.78 12.52 -34.02
CA ARG A 201 -18.49 11.84 -34.20
C ARG A 201 -17.39 12.89 -34.34
N ASN A 202 -16.35 12.77 -33.53
CA ASN A 202 -15.00 13.33 -33.66
C ASN A 202 -14.87 14.87 -33.78
N GLN A 203 -13.94 15.46 -33.02
CA GLN A 203 -12.64 15.82 -33.61
C GLN A 203 -11.54 15.94 -32.55
N LEU A 204 -10.31 15.78 -33.01
CA LEU A 204 -9.07 15.76 -32.23
C LEU A 204 -8.47 17.17 -32.11
N SER A 205 -7.78 17.47 -31.01
CA SER A 205 -6.79 18.57 -30.95
C SER A 205 -5.49 18.05 -30.35
N GLU A 206 -4.42 18.05 -31.15
CA GLU A 206 -3.12 17.51 -30.80
C GLU A 206 -2.32 18.46 -29.90
N ALA A 207 -1.59 17.91 -28.92
CA ALA A 207 -0.53 18.64 -28.21
C ALA A 207 0.61 17.69 -27.75
N LYS A 208 1.55 17.48 -28.67
CA LYS A 208 2.98 17.13 -28.46
C LYS A 208 3.33 16.01 -27.46
N GLN A 209 3.70 14.86 -28.03
CA GLN A 209 4.57 13.88 -27.41
C GLN A 209 5.93 14.50 -27.04
N ALA A 210 6.36 14.32 -25.79
CA ALA A 210 7.78 14.41 -25.43
C ALA A 210 8.40 13.02 -25.59
N LYS A 211 9.32 12.89 -26.54
CA LYS A 211 10.05 11.65 -26.85
C LYS A 211 11.05 11.36 -25.72
N TRP A 212 10.81 10.32 -24.93
CA TRP A 212 11.84 9.77 -24.03
C TRP A 212 12.52 8.58 -24.73
N ASP A 213 13.63 8.85 -25.41
CA ASP A 213 14.49 7.79 -25.94
C ASP A 213 15.23 7.06 -24.81
N GLY A 214 15.43 5.75 -24.99
CA GLY A 214 16.57 5.01 -24.47
C GLY A 214 16.80 5.00 -22.95
N SER A 215 16.34 3.95 -22.29
CA SER A 215 17.23 2.83 -21.95
C SER A 215 16.48 1.76 -21.16
N GLU A 216 16.48 0.52 -21.65
CA GLU A 216 16.27 -0.65 -20.79
C GLU A 216 17.50 -0.80 -19.90
N GLY A 217 17.50 -0.07 -18.78
CA GLY A 217 18.42 -0.28 -17.69
C GLY A 217 18.12 -1.62 -17.04
N SER A 218 18.63 -2.70 -17.64
CA SER A 218 18.88 -3.96 -16.93
C SER A 218 19.67 -3.61 -15.68
N GLY A 219 18.99 -3.56 -14.54
CA GLY A 219 19.60 -3.35 -13.23
C GLY A 219 20.38 -4.60 -12.86
N THR A 220 21.56 -4.78 -13.47
CA THR A 220 22.45 -5.89 -13.20
C THR A 220 22.75 -5.90 -11.70
N CYS A 221 22.39 -7.01 -11.06
CA CYS A 221 22.62 -7.24 -9.65
C CYS A 221 24.13 -7.11 -9.36
N CYS A 222 24.53 -6.24 -8.41
CA CYS A 222 25.92 -6.13 -7.98
C CYS A 222 26.49 -7.42 -7.35
N CYS A 223 25.66 -8.46 -7.18
CA CYS A 223 26.06 -9.79 -6.74
C CYS A 223 26.28 -10.79 -7.90
N GLN A 224 26.25 -10.33 -9.17
CA GLN A 224 26.43 -11.18 -10.36
C GLN A 224 27.34 -10.55 -11.44
N ASP A 225 28.36 -9.80 -11.01
CA ASP A 225 29.58 -9.66 -11.82
C ASP A 225 30.58 -10.76 -11.39
N PRO A 226 30.60 -11.94 -12.04
CA PRO A 226 31.50 -13.03 -11.64
C PRO A 226 32.97 -12.62 -11.75
N LEU A 227 33.29 -11.65 -12.60
CA LEU A 227 34.62 -11.04 -12.69
C LEU A 227 35.02 -10.37 -11.37
N ILE A 228 34.14 -9.59 -10.74
CA ILE A 228 34.44 -8.89 -9.47
C ILE A 228 34.64 -9.90 -8.34
N CYS A 229 33.78 -10.93 -8.26
CA CYS A 229 33.95 -12.02 -7.28
C CYS A 229 35.27 -12.77 -7.49
N VAL A 230 35.65 -13.07 -8.74
CA VAL A 230 36.94 -13.70 -9.06
C VAL A 230 38.11 -12.77 -8.72
N PHE A 231 38.03 -11.47 -8.98
CA PHE A 231 39.08 -10.52 -8.58
C PHE A 231 39.24 -10.45 -7.06
N ILE A 232 38.15 -10.44 -6.29
CA ILE A 232 38.21 -10.45 -4.81
C ILE A 232 38.82 -11.76 -4.31
N LEU A 233 38.38 -12.92 -4.83
CA LEU A 233 38.91 -14.22 -4.43
C LEU A 233 40.40 -14.38 -4.81
N LEU A 234 40.81 -13.94 -6.00
CA LEU A 234 42.21 -13.93 -6.41
C LEU A 234 43.04 -12.98 -5.54
N PHE A 235 42.53 -11.78 -5.23
CA PHE A 235 43.24 -10.82 -4.38
C PHE A 235 43.43 -11.35 -2.95
N LEU A 236 42.40 -11.97 -2.37
CA LEU A 236 42.50 -12.65 -1.07
C LEU A 236 43.48 -13.84 -1.13
N PHE A 237 43.43 -14.65 -2.20
CA PHE A 237 44.39 -15.74 -2.41
C PHE A 237 45.84 -15.22 -2.53
N PHE A 238 46.07 -14.12 -3.27
CA PHE A 238 47.38 -13.49 -3.38
C PHE A 238 47.88 -12.92 -2.04
N ILE A 239 46.99 -12.35 -1.22
CA ILE A 239 47.34 -11.92 0.15
C ILE A 239 47.73 -13.13 1.00
N ILE A 240 46.92 -14.19 1.00
CA ILE A 240 47.18 -15.42 1.77
C ILE A 240 48.51 -16.04 1.35
N VAL A 241 48.75 -16.23 0.05
CA VAL A 241 50.01 -16.79 -0.47
C VAL A 241 51.21 -15.89 -0.13
N LYS A 242 51.07 -14.55 -0.16
CA LYS A 242 52.14 -13.65 0.30
C LYS A 242 52.41 -13.79 1.80
N CYS A 243 51.38 -13.89 2.64
CA CYS A 243 51.55 -14.08 4.08
C CYS A 243 52.24 -15.41 4.41
N PHE A 244 51.94 -16.49 3.69
CA PHE A 244 52.59 -17.80 3.85
C PHE A 244 53.94 -17.96 3.12
N SER A 245 54.38 -16.95 2.35
CA SER A 245 55.70 -16.94 1.67
C SER A 245 56.70 -15.99 2.35
N LEU A 246 56.44 -15.63 3.61
CA LEU A 246 57.19 -14.65 4.41
C LEU A 246 57.65 -15.22 5.77
N GLU A 247 57.58 -16.54 5.93
CA GLU A 247 58.16 -17.34 7.02
C GLU A 247 59.34 -18.18 6.48
#